data_AF-A4TBM1-F1
#
_entry.id   AF-A4TBM1-F1
#
_cell.length_a   1.000
_cell.length_b   1.000
_cell.length_c   1.000
_cell.angle_alpha   90.00
_cell.angle_beta   90.00
_cell.angle_gamma   90.00
#
_symmetry.space_group_name_H-M   'P 1'
#
loop_
_entity.id
_entity.type
_entity.pdbx_description
1 polymer ?
#
loop_
_entity_poly.entity_id
_entity_poly.type
_entity_poly.pdbx_seq_one_letter_code
_entity_poly.pdbx_strand_id
1 'polypeptide(L)'
;MRALIAGLWAAAVGLAGFAVYCLARALGLHPQMGTVGECLAAIFTAGATGAALYIATRDRQERSKERLAADEAQAKLVMVTRTFDTERYPPDTAPLYEMSYRNHGEHPILDVRLVKIEMRAFPTAKAELPDFTNPIVEAGASARGAGALFLDAEGNQFPPPKKVHDHYNEWPDADELDVVGWIRFRDINGNLWAKSSDHQLIYLRNESDVQHLP
;
A
#
# COMPACT_ATOMS: atom_id res chain seq x y z
N MET A 1 -27.51 -15.60 -7.39
CA MET A 1 -26.61 -14.95 -8.36
C MET A 1 -25.97 -15.93 -9.36
N ARG A 2 -25.47 -17.11 -8.94
CA ARG A 2 -24.92 -18.15 -9.85
C ARG A 2 -25.89 -18.66 -10.93
N ALA A 3 -27.19 -18.76 -10.63
CA ALA A 3 -28.22 -19.19 -11.58
C ALA A 3 -28.49 -18.19 -12.72
N LEU A 4 -28.36 -16.88 -12.45
CA LEU A 4 -28.53 -15.83 -13.47
C LEU A 4 -27.37 -15.81 -14.47
N ILE A 5 -26.15 -16.08 -14.00
CA ILE A 5 -24.96 -16.18 -14.85
C ILE A 5 -25.08 -17.40 -15.77
N ALA A 6 -25.53 -18.55 -15.25
CA ALA A 6 -25.75 -19.75 -16.06
C ALA A 6 -26.82 -19.55 -17.14
N GLY A 7 -27.91 -18.86 -16.82
CA GLY A 7 -28.96 -18.52 -17.80
C GLY A 7 -28.48 -17.59 -18.92
N LEU A 8 -27.61 -16.61 -18.59
CA LEU A 8 -27.07 -15.66 -19.56
C LEU A 8 -26.15 -16.35 -20.58
N TRP A 9 -25.35 -17.32 -20.13
CA TRP A 9 -24.49 -18.12 -21.00
C TRP A 9 -25.30 -19.07 -21.90
N ALA A 10 -26.35 -19.71 -21.36
CA ALA A 10 -27.22 -20.57 -22.16
C ALA A 10 -27.92 -19.79 -23.29
N ALA A 11 -28.39 -18.57 -23.01
CA ALA A 11 -29.01 -17.70 -24.01
C ALA A 11 -28.02 -17.22 -25.08
N ALA A 12 -26.80 -16.85 -24.68
CA ALA A 12 -25.75 -16.43 -25.62
C ALA A 12 -25.33 -17.55 -26.58
N VAL A 13 -25.22 -18.78 -26.07
CA VAL A 13 -24.85 -19.96 -26.87
C VAL A 13 -25.99 -20.34 -27.83
N GLY A 14 -27.24 -20.24 -27.38
CA GLY A 14 -28.41 -20.44 -28.25
C GLY A 14 -28.46 -19.44 -29.40
N LEU A 15 -28.20 -18.15 -29.12
CA LEU A 15 -28.17 -17.10 -30.14
C LEU A 15 -27.01 -17.27 -31.13
N ALA A 16 -25.82 -17.66 -30.65
CA ALA A 16 -24.67 -17.91 -31.52
C ALA A 16 -24.91 -19.10 -32.46
N GLY A 17 -25.45 -20.21 -31.95
CA GLY A 17 -25.81 -21.37 -32.77
C GLY A 17 -26.88 -21.04 -33.82
N PHE A 18 -27.88 -20.23 -33.45
CA PHE A 18 -28.92 -19.78 -34.36
C PHE A 18 -28.38 -18.82 -35.44
N ALA A 19 -27.49 -17.89 -35.08
CA ALA A 19 -26.86 -16.97 -36.02
C ALA A 19 -25.99 -17.70 -37.06
N VAL A 20 -25.24 -18.72 -36.63
CA VAL A 20 -24.41 -19.54 -37.53
C VAL A 20 -25.27 -20.39 -38.47
N TYR A 21 -26.39 -20.94 -37.99
CA TYR A 21 -27.35 -21.66 -38.84
C TYR A 21 -27.96 -20.74 -39.90
N CYS A 22 -28.36 -19.52 -39.52
CA CYS A 22 -28.89 -18.52 -40.45
C CYS A 22 -27.85 -18.07 -41.49
N LEU A 23 -26.59 -17.86 -41.07
CA LEU A 23 -25.49 -17.48 -41.96
C LEU A 23 -25.16 -18.58 -42.97
N ALA A 24 -25.11 -19.85 -42.54
CA ALA A 24 -24.87 -20.99 -43.41
C ALA A 24 -25.97 -21.13 -44.47
N ARG A 25 -27.23 -20.92 -44.08
CA ARG A 25 -28.37 -20.93 -45.01
C ARG A 25 -28.34 -19.76 -45.99
N ALA A 26 -27.92 -18.57 -45.54
CA ALA A 26 -27.80 -17.37 -46.37
C ALA A 26 -26.68 -17.49 -47.41
N LEU A 27 -25.63 -18.28 -47.13
CA LEU A 27 -24.52 -18.55 -48.05
C LEU A 27 -24.80 -19.69 -49.06
N GLY A 28 -26.02 -20.23 -49.09
CA GLY A 28 -26.40 -21.31 -50.02
C GLY A 28 -25.73 -22.65 -49.73
N LEU A 29 -25.06 -22.77 -48.58
CA LEU A 29 -24.47 -24.03 -48.12
C LEU A 29 -25.62 -24.89 -47.59
N HIS A 30 -25.93 -25.99 -48.29
CA HIS A 30 -26.80 -27.04 -47.73
C HIS A 30 -26.01 -27.78 -46.66
N PRO A 31 -26.23 -27.50 -45.36
CA PRO A 31 -25.42 -28.09 -44.33
C PRO A 31 -25.80 -29.57 -44.25
N GLN A 32 -24.87 -30.47 -44.54
CA GLN A 32 -25.05 -31.86 -44.14
C GLN A 32 -25.16 -31.87 -42.60
N MET A 33 -26.12 -32.61 -42.04
CA MET A 33 -26.39 -32.63 -40.59
C MET A 33 -25.11 -32.87 -39.75
N GLY A 34 -24.11 -33.57 -40.31
CA GLY A 34 -22.79 -33.76 -39.69
C GLY A 34 -21.97 -32.48 -39.50
N THR A 35 -21.94 -31.58 -40.50
CA THR A 35 -21.15 -30.34 -40.44
C THR A 35 -21.76 -29.31 -39.49
N VAL A 36 -23.09 -29.31 -39.33
CA VAL A 36 -23.79 -28.46 -38.34
C VAL A 36 -23.47 -28.93 -36.92
N GLY A 37 -23.43 -30.24 -36.70
CA GLY A 37 -23.04 -30.83 -35.42
C GLY A 37 -21.61 -30.46 -35.02
N GLU A 38 -20.67 -30.51 -35.96
CA GLU A 38 -19.26 -30.14 -35.73
C GLU A 38 -19.07 -28.64 -35.46
N CYS A 39 -19.72 -27.76 -36.22
CA CYS A 39 -19.68 -26.32 -35.96
C CYS A 39 -20.30 -25.94 -34.60
N LEU A 40 -21.43 -26.54 -34.24
CA LEU A 40 -22.04 -26.35 -32.93
C LEU A 40 -21.10 -26.85 -31.82
N ALA A 41 -20.54 -28.06 -31.96
CA ALA A 41 -19.60 -28.61 -31.00
C ALA A 41 -18.34 -27.74 -30.81
N ALA A 42 -17.82 -27.15 -31.88
CA ALA A 42 -16.69 -26.22 -31.82
C ALA A 42 -17.04 -24.96 -31.01
N ILE A 43 -18.25 -24.39 -31.21
CA ILE A 43 -18.73 -23.22 -30.45
C ILE A 43 -18.94 -23.58 -28.98
N PHE A 44 -19.53 -24.74 -28.68
CA PHE A 44 -19.68 -25.22 -27.31
C PHE A 44 -18.33 -25.42 -26.61
N THR A 45 -17.35 -25.98 -27.31
CA THR A 45 -16.00 -26.22 -26.76
C THR A 45 -15.26 -24.91 -26.52
N ALA A 46 -15.34 -23.95 -27.44
CA ALA A 46 -14.76 -22.62 -27.27
C ALA A 46 -15.41 -21.85 -26.12
N GLY A 47 -16.74 -21.89 -26.01
CA GLY A 47 -17.49 -21.27 -24.91
C GLY A 47 -17.15 -21.88 -23.55
N ALA A 48 -17.10 -23.21 -23.46
CA ALA A 48 -16.72 -23.92 -22.24
C ALA A 48 -15.27 -23.61 -21.81
N THR A 49 -14.34 -23.55 -22.77
CA THR A 49 -12.94 -23.19 -22.52
C THR A 49 -12.82 -21.75 -22.03
N GLY A 50 -13.53 -20.81 -22.65
CA GLY A 50 -13.55 -19.41 -22.23
C GLY A 50 -14.14 -19.22 -20.83
N ALA A 51 -15.24 -19.92 -20.51
CA ALA A 51 -15.84 -19.88 -19.18
C ALA A 51 -14.91 -20.50 -18.13
N ALA A 52 -14.27 -21.63 -18.42
CA ALA A 52 -13.29 -22.25 -17.54
C ALA A 52 -12.09 -21.34 -17.29
N LEU A 53 -11.57 -20.66 -18.33
CA LEU A 53 -10.48 -19.69 -18.21
C LEU A 53 -10.90 -18.47 -17.39
N TYR A 54 -12.12 -17.96 -17.59
CA TYR A 54 -12.65 -16.84 -16.82
C TYR A 54 -12.80 -17.19 -15.34
N ILE A 55 -13.33 -18.38 -15.01
CA ILE A 55 -13.44 -18.84 -13.63
C ILE A 55 -12.05 -19.03 -13.01
N ALA A 56 -11.11 -19.64 -13.75
CA ALA A 56 -9.76 -19.88 -13.27
C ALA A 56 -8.98 -18.57 -13.02
N THR A 57 -9.16 -17.56 -13.86
CA THR A 57 -8.52 -16.24 -13.66
C THR A 57 -9.15 -15.48 -12.51
N ARG A 58 -10.48 -15.53 -12.36
CA ARG A 58 -11.20 -14.88 -11.27
C ARG A 58 -10.86 -15.47 -9.90
N ASP A 59 -10.83 -16.80 -9.78
CA ASP A 59 -10.46 -17.48 -8.52
C ASP A 59 -9.03 -17.10 -8.09
N ARG A 60 -8.09 -16.98 -9.05
CA ARG A 60 -6.73 -16.46 -8.75
C ARG A 60 -6.76 -15.02 -8.25
N GLN A 61 -7.56 -14.17 -8.85
CA GLN A 61 -7.70 -12.77 -8.43
C GLN A 61 -8.34 -12.64 -7.04
N GLU A 62 -9.36 -13.44 -6.74
CA GLU A 62 -10.02 -13.43 -5.43
C GLU A 62 -9.04 -13.86 -4.33
N ARG A 63 -8.29 -14.95 -4.54
CA ARG A 63 -7.25 -15.39 -3.60
C ARG A 63 -6.12 -14.38 -3.43
N SER A 64 -5.72 -13.67 -4.50
CA SER A 64 -4.70 -12.64 -4.37
C SER A 64 -5.19 -11.44 -3.53
N LYS A 65 -6.48 -11.09 -3.65
CA LYS A 65 -7.08 -10.01 -2.85
C LYS A 65 -7.20 -10.41 -1.39
N GLU A 66 -7.59 -11.65 -1.11
CA GLU A 66 -7.65 -12.18 0.25
C GLU A 66 -6.28 -12.16 0.93
N ARG A 67 -5.22 -12.56 0.21
CA ARG A 67 -3.83 -12.49 0.70
C ARG A 67 -3.41 -11.05 0.98
N LEU A 68 -3.63 -10.13 0.03
CA LEU A 68 -3.27 -8.73 0.22
C LEU A 68 -4.03 -8.09 1.39
N ALA A 69 -5.30 -8.44 1.60
CA ALA A 69 -6.07 -7.95 2.74
C ALA A 69 -5.53 -8.46 4.09
N ALA A 70 -5.04 -9.70 4.13
CA ALA A 70 -4.37 -10.25 5.31
C ALA A 70 -3.02 -9.56 5.55
N ASP A 71 -2.23 -9.33 4.50
CA ASP A 71 -0.96 -8.60 4.57
C ASP A 71 -1.17 -7.15 5.03
N GLU A 72 -2.20 -6.48 4.51
CA GLU A 72 -2.60 -5.13 4.93
C GLU A 72 -3.01 -5.09 6.40
N ALA A 73 -3.74 -6.11 6.88
CA ALA A 73 -4.13 -6.21 8.28
C ALA A 73 -2.90 -6.33 9.20
N GLN A 74 -1.88 -7.11 8.80
CA GLN A 74 -0.62 -7.20 9.53
C GLN A 74 0.15 -5.87 9.49
N ALA A 75 0.22 -5.23 8.32
CA ALA A 75 0.88 -3.93 8.16
C ALA A 75 0.21 -2.81 9.00
N LYS A 76 -1.11 -2.90 9.25
CA LYS A 76 -1.83 -1.98 10.14
C LYS A 76 -1.40 -2.09 11.61
N LEU A 77 -0.86 -3.23 12.02
CA LEU A 77 -0.36 -3.47 13.39
C LEU A 77 1.02 -2.83 13.64
N VAL A 78 1.66 -2.30 12.61
CA VAL A 78 2.85 -1.46 12.79
C VAL A 78 2.39 -0.10 13.33
N MET A 79 2.78 0.18 14.57
CA MET A 79 2.48 1.44 15.24
C MET A 79 3.65 2.40 15.03
N VAL A 80 3.32 3.63 14.66
CA VAL A 80 4.27 4.74 14.56
C VAL A 80 3.80 5.79 15.55
N THR A 81 4.68 6.18 16.44
CA THR A 81 4.43 7.16 17.50
C THR A 81 5.48 8.24 17.45
N ARG A 82 5.05 9.46 17.68
CA ARG A 82 5.95 10.60 17.87
C ARG A 82 6.53 10.46 19.27
N THR A 83 7.83 10.33 19.36
CA THR A 83 8.53 10.34 20.63
C THR A 83 9.40 11.58 20.61
N PHE A 84 9.00 12.58 21.37
CA PHE A 84 9.81 13.75 21.57
C PHE A 84 10.27 13.73 23.02
N ASP A 85 11.57 13.55 23.22
CA ASP A 85 12.13 13.76 24.52
C ASP A 85 12.31 15.27 24.71
N THR A 86 11.46 15.86 25.55
CA THR A 86 11.52 17.27 25.95
C THR A 86 12.64 17.52 26.97
N GLU A 87 13.41 16.51 27.35
CA GLU A 87 14.53 16.67 28.28
C GLU A 87 15.57 17.64 27.72
N ARG A 88 15.45 18.90 28.18
CA ARG A 88 16.48 19.94 28.30
C ARG A 88 17.75 19.68 27.50
N TYR A 89 17.69 20.00 26.21
CA TYR A 89 18.88 20.02 25.37
C TYR A 89 19.83 21.14 25.82
N PRO A 90 21.16 20.92 25.71
CA PRO A 90 22.12 22.00 25.80
C PRO A 90 21.74 23.14 24.85
N PRO A 91 22.04 24.41 25.19
CA PRO A 91 21.58 25.57 24.44
C PRO A 91 22.05 25.58 22.96
N ASP A 92 23.10 24.84 22.64
CA ASP A 92 23.71 24.78 21.31
C ASP A 92 23.30 23.52 20.50
N THR A 93 22.34 22.73 20.98
CA THR A 93 21.90 21.49 20.30
C THR A 93 20.42 21.53 19.96
N ALA A 94 20.09 21.50 18.66
CA ALA A 94 18.72 21.30 18.22
C ALA A 94 18.24 19.86 18.51
N PRO A 95 16.96 19.70 18.88
CA PRO A 95 16.40 18.40 19.17
C PRO A 95 16.20 17.63 17.86
N LEU A 96 16.35 16.31 17.96
CA LEU A 96 15.89 15.41 16.92
C LEU A 96 14.41 15.13 17.15
N TYR A 97 13.59 15.36 16.13
CA TYR A 97 12.19 14.96 16.17
C TYR A 97 12.09 13.48 15.80
N GLU A 98 12.02 12.62 16.81
CA GLU A 98 12.07 11.18 16.65
C GLU A 98 10.70 10.56 16.37
N MET A 99 10.68 9.70 15.34
CA MET A 99 9.56 8.82 15.04
C MET A 99 9.92 7.44 15.55
N SER A 100 9.27 7.05 16.64
CA SER A 100 9.35 5.70 17.18
C SER A 100 8.35 4.79 16.48
N TYR A 101 8.74 3.55 16.27
CA TYR A 101 7.91 2.55 15.64
C TYR A 101 8.07 1.20 16.32
N ARG A 102 6.97 0.46 16.33
CA ARG A 102 6.89 -0.86 16.95
C ARG A 102 6.02 -1.78 16.11
N ASN A 103 6.49 -2.99 15.92
CA ASN A 103 5.76 -4.04 15.22
C ASN A 103 4.93 -4.86 16.23
N HIS A 104 3.60 -4.69 16.21
CA HIS A 104 2.67 -5.52 16.97
C HIS A 104 2.08 -6.68 16.15
N GLY A 105 2.54 -6.87 14.92
CA GLY A 105 2.15 -7.99 14.07
C GLY A 105 2.75 -9.32 14.52
N GLU A 106 2.37 -10.39 13.83
CA GLU A 106 2.86 -11.75 14.10
C GLU A 106 4.18 -12.07 13.36
N HIS A 107 4.51 -11.28 12.35
CA HIS A 107 5.67 -11.49 11.48
C HIS A 107 6.64 -10.30 11.56
N PRO A 108 7.96 -10.54 11.41
CA PRO A 108 8.92 -9.46 11.35
C PRO A 108 8.69 -8.58 10.12
N ILE A 109 8.99 -7.29 10.26
CA ILE A 109 9.07 -6.34 9.15
C ILE A 109 10.52 -6.02 8.84
N LEU A 110 10.80 -5.74 7.57
CA LEU A 110 12.13 -5.61 7.01
C LEU A 110 12.36 -4.19 6.48
N ASP A 111 13.62 -3.79 6.36
CA ASP A 111 14.06 -2.54 5.71
C ASP A 111 13.29 -1.29 6.18
N VAL A 112 13.11 -1.14 7.49
CA VAL A 112 12.38 -0.02 8.07
C VAL A 112 13.22 1.25 7.97
N ARG A 113 12.65 2.30 7.37
CA ARG A 113 13.30 3.60 7.16
C ARG A 113 12.34 4.74 7.41
N LEU A 114 12.82 5.83 8.01
CA LEU A 114 12.10 7.10 7.99
C LEU A 114 12.25 7.71 6.60
N VAL A 115 11.14 7.95 5.91
CA VAL A 115 11.16 8.37 4.50
C VAL A 115 10.60 9.76 4.26
N LYS A 116 9.76 10.24 5.17
CA LYS A 116 9.24 11.60 5.15
C LYS A 116 8.95 12.01 6.59
N ILE A 117 9.24 13.25 6.93
CA ILE A 117 8.80 13.87 8.18
C ILE A 117 8.58 15.34 7.90
N GLU A 118 7.47 15.89 8.36
CA GLU A 118 7.05 17.25 8.07
C GLU A 118 6.48 17.92 9.32
N MET A 119 6.65 19.24 9.41
CA MET A 119 6.01 20.09 10.41
C MET A 119 4.83 20.78 9.74
N ARG A 120 3.60 20.36 10.01
CA ARG A 120 2.42 20.95 9.35
C ARG A 120 2.17 22.39 9.79
N ALA A 121 2.54 22.73 11.03
CA ALA A 121 2.51 24.12 11.49
C ALA A 121 3.46 25.03 10.70
N PHE A 122 4.53 24.47 10.09
CA PHE A 122 5.55 25.21 9.35
C PHE A 122 5.93 24.51 8.04
N PRO A 123 5.09 24.59 6.99
CA PRO A 123 5.30 23.86 5.74
C PRO A 123 6.58 24.21 4.97
N THR A 124 7.22 25.33 5.30
CA THR A 124 8.49 25.76 4.71
C THR A 124 9.72 25.12 5.35
N ALA A 125 9.55 24.48 6.52
CA ALA A 125 10.63 23.78 7.20
C ALA A 125 11.02 22.52 6.42
N LYS A 126 12.32 22.31 6.25
CA LYS A 126 12.88 21.15 5.57
C LYS A 126 13.45 20.18 6.58
N ALA A 127 13.04 18.91 6.49
CA ALA A 127 13.61 17.87 7.33
C ALA A 127 14.89 17.31 6.71
N GLU A 128 15.95 17.19 7.51
CA GLU A 128 17.12 16.39 7.22
C GLU A 128 16.91 14.98 7.77
N LEU A 129 16.63 14.06 6.87
CA LEU A 129 16.40 12.66 7.22
C LEU A 129 17.74 11.95 7.50
N PRO A 130 17.79 11.08 8.52
CA PRO A 130 18.97 10.28 8.78
C PRO A 130 19.15 9.23 7.68
N ASP A 131 20.39 8.98 7.28
CA ASP A 131 20.74 7.81 6.45
C ASP A 131 20.79 6.55 7.34
N PHE A 132 19.63 6.19 7.87
CA PHE A 132 19.48 5.08 8.81
C PHE A 132 18.43 4.08 8.32
N THR A 133 18.79 2.81 8.38
CA THR A 133 17.90 1.70 8.05
C THR A 133 17.94 0.67 9.16
N ASN A 134 16.77 0.29 9.66
CA ASN A 134 16.63 -0.87 10.52
C ASN A 134 16.31 -2.09 9.65
N PRO A 135 17.25 -3.04 9.49
CA PRO A 135 17.09 -4.13 8.53
C PRO A 135 15.96 -5.09 8.90
N ILE A 136 15.77 -5.33 10.20
CA ILE A 136 14.73 -6.24 10.72
C ILE A 136 14.17 -5.65 12.03
N VAL A 137 12.84 -5.65 12.14
CA VAL A 137 12.10 -5.36 13.37
C VAL A 137 11.18 -6.54 13.68
N GLU A 138 11.57 -7.31 14.71
CA GLU A 138 10.86 -8.51 15.15
C GLU A 138 9.46 -8.19 15.70
N ALA A 139 8.57 -9.17 15.60
CA ALA A 139 7.25 -9.12 16.22
C ALA A 139 7.37 -8.92 17.74
N GLY A 140 6.65 -7.94 18.28
CA GLY A 140 6.64 -7.64 19.71
C GLY A 140 7.92 -6.98 20.25
N ALA A 141 8.92 -6.72 19.41
CA ALA A 141 10.16 -6.05 19.79
C ALA A 141 9.91 -4.71 20.50
N SER A 142 10.89 -4.28 21.30
CA SER A 142 10.91 -2.91 21.84
C SER A 142 10.85 -1.89 20.71
N ALA A 143 10.25 -0.74 21.01
CA ALA A 143 10.13 0.33 20.04
C ALA A 143 11.54 0.80 19.60
N ARG A 144 11.69 1.09 18.30
CA ARG A 144 12.90 1.69 17.73
C ARG A 144 12.52 3.02 17.12
N GLY A 145 13.44 3.98 17.09
CA GLY A 145 13.16 5.24 16.44
C GLY A 145 14.22 5.69 15.47
N ALA A 146 13.83 6.67 14.67
CA ALA A 146 14.68 7.43 13.78
C ALA A 146 14.20 8.88 13.84
N GLY A 147 15.11 9.81 14.09
CA GLY A 147 14.79 11.23 14.20
C GLY A 147 15.41 12.06 13.09
N ALA A 148 14.76 13.18 12.80
CA ALA A 148 15.23 14.16 11.83
C ALA A 148 15.41 15.53 12.49
N LEU A 149 16.36 16.30 11.96
CA LEU A 149 16.47 17.72 12.24
C LEU A 149 15.60 18.49 11.25
N PHE A 150 15.10 19.64 11.68
CA PHE A 150 14.38 20.56 10.79
C PHE A 150 15.17 21.84 10.62
N LEU A 151 15.18 22.33 9.39
CA LEU A 151 15.86 23.54 8.98
C LEU A 151 14.87 24.54 8.36
N ASP A 152 15.15 25.83 8.52
CA ASP A 152 14.44 26.91 7.84
C ASP A 152 14.87 27.03 6.36
N ALA A 153 14.40 28.06 5.66
CA ALA A 153 14.72 28.28 4.25
C ALA A 153 16.19 28.66 4.03
N GLU A 154 16.82 29.25 5.05
CA GLU A 154 18.19 29.70 5.12
C GLU A 154 19.17 28.59 5.56
N GLY A 155 18.67 27.45 6.02
CA GLY A 155 19.44 26.29 6.47
C GLY A 155 19.80 26.33 7.96
N ASN A 156 19.17 27.18 8.76
CA ASN A 156 19.35 27.22 10.21
C ASN A 156 18.35 26.28 10.91
N GLN A 157 18.71 25.86 12.13
CA GLN A 157 17.88 24.98 12.95
C GLN A 157 16.50 25.60 13.24
N PHE A 158 15.46 24.79 13.07
CA PHE A 158 14.07 25.18 13.20
C PHE A 158 13.26 24.09 13.93
N PRO A 159 12.23 24.42 14.72
CA PRO A 159 11.79 25.77 15.13
C PRO A 159 12.77 26.43 16.11
N PRO A 160 12.78 27.78 16.24
CA PRO A 160 13.63 28.43 17.21
C PRO A 160 13.24 28.03 18.65
N PRO A 161 14.22 27.83 19.55
CA PRO A 161 13.94 27.49 20.93
C PRO A 161 13.29 28.65 21.69
N LYS A 162 12.41 28.33 22.63
CA LYS A 162 11.96 29.27 23.67
C LYS A 162 13.08 29.34 24.73
N LYS A 163 13.65 30.53 24.92
CA LYS A 163 14.62 30.74 26.01
C LYS A 163 13.88 30.76 27.34
N VAL A 164 14.06 29.72 28.14
CA VAL A 164 13.44 29.62 29.48
C VAL A 164 14.43 30.02 30.56
N HIS A 165 15.66 29.50 30.54
CA HIS A 165 16.73 29.80 31.51
C HIS A 165 18.11 29.92 30.83
N ASP A 166 19.08 30.54 31.51
CA ASP A 166 20.44 30.81 30.98
C ASP A 166 21.23 29.56 30.52
N HIS A 167 20.78 28.37 30.90
CA HIS A 167 21.48 27.11 30.62
C HIS A 167 20.68 26.08 29.83
N TYR A 168 19.41 26.36 29.50
CA TYR A 168 18.55 25.40 28.81
C TYR A 168 17.56 26.09 27.88
N ASN A 169 17.46 25.52 26.68
CA ASN A 169 16.45 25.88 25.71
C ASN A 169 15.25 24.92 25.84
N GLU A 170 14.04 25.47 25.85
CA GLU A 170 12.83 24.68 25.70
C GLU A 170 12.46 24.67 24.22
N TRP A 171 12.40 23.48 23.64
CA TRP A 171 12.02 23.31 22.25
C TRP A 171 10.55 22.95 22.16
N PRO A 172 9.80 23.48 21.18
CA PRO A 172 8.41 23.11 20.98
C PRO A 172 8.28 21.60 20.75
N ASP A 173 7.30 21.00 21.42
CA ASP A 173 6.99 19.57 21.30
C ASP A 173 6.49 19.23 19.89
N ALA A 174 6.65 17.97 19.49
CA ALA A 174 6.17 17.44 18.22
C ALA A 174 4.64 17.65 18.05
N ASP A 175 3.89 17.60 19.15
CA ASP A 175 2.45 17.86 19.15
C ASP A 175 2.12 19.35 18.95
N GLU A 176 2.94 20.29 19.49
CA GLU A 176 2.75 21.74 19.26
C GLU A 176 2.97 22.12 17.79
N LEU A 177 3.89 21.43 17.12
CA LEU A 177 4.29 21.69 15.74
C LEU A 177 3.51 20.88 14.70
N ASP A 178 2.60 20.01 15.15
CA ASP A 178 1.89 19.03 14.33
C ASP A 178 2.86 18.26 13.41
N VAL A 179 3.91 17.68 14.03
CA VAL A 179 4.90 16.87 13.30
C VAL A 179 4.23 15.58 12.85
N VAL A 180 4.41 15.24 11.58
CA VAL A 180 3.97 13.95 11.02
C VAL A 180 5.11 13.26 10.33
N GLY A 181 5.36 12.02 10.74
CA GLY A 181 6.40 11.17 10.17
C GLY A 181 5.81 10.00 9.42
N TRP A 182 6.48 9.59 8.35
CA TRP A 182 6.20 8.40 7.57
C TRP A 182 7.40 7.47 7.60
N ILE A 183 7.16 6.24 8.05
CA ILE A 183 8.12 5.16 7.87
C ILE A 183 7.72 4.32 6.66
N ARG A 184 8.71 3.74 6.01
CA ARG A 184 8.54 2.71 4.99
C ARG A 184 9.11 1.41 5.51
N PHE A 185 8.45 0.30 5.21
CA PHE A 185 8.95 -1.04 5.53
C PHE A 185 8.49 -2.06 4.49
N ARG A 186 9.15 -3.21 4.46
CA ARG A 186 8.74 -4.40 3.72
C ARG A 186 8.15 -5.43 4.68
N ASP A 187 7.10 -6.13 4.26
CA ASP A 187 6.67 -7.32 4.97
C ASP A 187 7.45 -8.57 4.52
N ILE A 188 7.18 -9.71 5.17
CA ILE A 188 7.83 -10.99 4.86
C ILE A 188 7.52 -11.49 3.44
N ASN A 189 6.41 -11.04 2.85
CA ASN A 189 5.98 -11.38 1.50
C ASN A 189 6.59 -10.45 0.44
N GLY A 190 7.38 -9.46 0.87
CA GLY A 190 8.07 -8.50 0.00
C GLY A 190 7.22 -7.31 -0.42
N ASN A 191 5.98 -7.18 0.09
CA ASN A 191 5.14 -6.02 -0.16
C ASN A 191 5.74 -4.78 0.52
N LEU A 192 5.63 -3.64 -0.14
CA LEU A 192 6.16 -2.38 0.36
C LEU A 192 5.03 -1.51 0.92
N TRP A 193 5.21 -1.04 2.16
CA TRP A 193 4.22 -0.27 2.88
C TRP A 193 4.82 1.03 3.41
N ALA A 194 3.99 2.07 3.48
CA ALA A 194 4.29 3.30 4.19
C ALA A 194 3.25 3.55 5.27
N LYS A 195 3.71 3.84 6.49
CA LYS A 195 2.86 4.08 7.66
C LYS A 195 3.18 5.43 8.27
N SER A 196 2.16 6.24 8.51
CA SER A 196 2.30 7.53 9.17
C SER A 196 2.06 7.44 10.68
N SER A 197 2.59 8.44 11.40
CA SER A 197 2.24 8.69 12.81
C SER A 197 0.74 8.99 13.02
N ASP A 198 0.04 9.45 11.97
CA ASP A 198 -1.42 9.68 11.98
C ASP A 198 -2.23 8.41 11.66
N HIS A 199 -1.61 7.24 11.83
CA HIS A 199 -2.22 5.92 11.58
C HIS A 199 -2.62 5.65 10.13
N GLN A 200 -2.24 6.46 9.16
CA GLN A 200 -2.47 6.17 7.74
C GLN A 200 -1.51 5.07 7.27
N LEU A 201 -2.02 4.15 6.45
CA LEU A 201 -1.24 3.09 5.82
C LEU A 201 -1.45 3.15 4.30
N ILE A 202 -0.35 3.13 3.55
CA ILE A 202 -0.36 3.18 2.09
C ILE A 202 0.46 2.00 1.55
N TYR A 203 -0.11 1.27 0.60
CA TYR A 203 0.61 0.29 -0.20
C TYR A 203 1.42 1.00 -1.28
N LEU A 204 2.72 0.73 -1.35
CA LEU A 204 3.63 1.27 -2.34
C LEU A 204 3.90 0.21 -3.42
N ARG A 205 3.75 0.58 -4.69
CA ARG A 205 4.05 -0.33 -5.81
C ARG A 205 5.54 -0.40 -6.08
N ASN A 206 6.26 0.68 -5.78
CA ASN A 206 7.68 0.83 -6.01
C ASN A 206 8.28 1.80 -4.97
N GLU A 207 9.61 1.95 -4.98
CA GLU A 207 10.30 2.84 -4.03
C GLU A 207 10.10 4.33 -4.35
N SER A 208 9.87 4.70 -5.62
CA SER A 208 9.63 6.09 -6.02
C SER A 208 8.28 6.64 -5.54
N ASP A 209 7.30 5.78 -5.25
CA ASP A 209 5.98 6.19 -4.75
C ASP A 209 6.07 6.92 -3.39
N VAL A 210 7.19 6.78 -2.67
CA VAL A 210 7.50 7.54 -1.46
C VAL A 210 7.44 9.05 -1.69
N GLN A 211 7.81 9.53 -2.88
CA GLN A 211 7.79 10.96 -3.23
C GLN A 211 6.37 11.52 -3.34
N HIS A 212 5.37 10.65 -3.43
CA HIS A 212 3.95 11.01 -3.56
C HIS A 212 3.17 10.78 -2.26
N LEU A 213 3.87 10.56 -1.13
CA LEU A 213 3.23 10.48 0.17
C LEU A 213 2.59 11.83 0.54
N PRO A 214 1.38 11.81 1.15
CA PRO A 214 0.68 13.00 1.60
C PRO A 214 1.57 13.90 2.45
#